data_AF-G2RBP7-F1
#
_entry.id   AF-G2RBP7-F1
#
_cell.length_a   1.000
_cell.length_b   1.000
_cell.length_c   1.000
_cell.angle_alpha   90.00
_cell.angle_beta   90.00
_cell.angle_gamma   90.00
#
_symmetry.space_group_name_H-M   'P 1'
#
loop_
_entity.id
_entity.type
_entity.pdbx_description
1 polymer ?
#
loop_
_entity_poly.entity_id
_entity_poly.type
_entity_poly.pdbx_seq_one_letter_code
_entity_poly.pdbx_strand_id
1 'polypeptide(L)'
;MAGLPAQPPVHVEPALGVGLTPNETAAQNIRIAQNNKAYEPQNFKPADPDPYRLYWFRELNGHWAVFPRRQIDRLNARWYRTDEGVFYAVRLSD
;
A
#
# COMPACT_ATOMS: atom_id res chain seq x y z
N MET A 1 29.37 35.94 -15.50
CA MET A 1 29.28 34.45 -15.51
C MET A 1 28.73 33.99 -14.18
N ALA A 2 28.04 32.83 -14.19
CA ALA A 2 27.39 32.09 -13.10
C ALA A 2 25.91 32.43 -12.84
N GLY A 3 25.04 31.62 -13.46
CA GLY A 3 23.59 31.65 -13.33
C GLY A 3 23.09 30.91 -12.08
N LEU A 4 21.90 31.31 -11.64
CA LEU A 4 21.08 30.69 -10.60
C LEU A 4 19.80 30.11 -11.26
N PRO A 5 19.09 29.21 -10.58
CA PRO A 5 18.89 27.81 -10.99
C PRO A 5 17.77 27.61 -12.00
N ALA A 6 17.94 26.60 -12.86
CA ALA A 6 16.85 26.00 -13.60
C ALA A 6 15.91 25.26 -12.62
N GLN A 7 14.96 25.97 -12.04
CA GLN A 7 13.72 25.34 -11.60
C GLN A 7 13.02 24.82 -12.86
N PRO A 8 12.58 23.55 -12.94
CA PRO A 8 11.68 23.15 -14.02
C PRO A 8 10.30 23.76 -13.73
N PRO A 9 9.80 24.72 -14.53
CA PRO A 9 8.47 25.27 -14.34
C PRO A 9 7.58 24.68 -15.41
N VAL A 10 6.85 23.61 -15.10
CA VAL A 10 5.63 23.35 -15.86
C VAL A 10 4.56 22.85 -14.92
N HIS A 11 3.88 23.84 -14.32
CA HIS A 11 2.51 23.70 -13.89
C HIS A 11 1.73 23.15 -15.10
N VAL A 12 1.23 21.92 -15.03
CA VAL A 12 0.39 21.35 -16.09
C VAL A 12 -0.98 21.99 -15.92
N GLU A 13 -1.13 23.24 -16.36
CA GLU A 13 -2.46 23.81 -16.54
C GLU A 13 -3.18 22.98 -17.62
N PRO A 14 -4.38 22.46 -17.35
CA PRO A 14 -5.10 21.65 -18.33
C PRO A 14 -5.45 22.53 -19.54
N ALA A 15 -4.97 22.14 -20.71
CA ALA A 15 -5.37 22.76 -21.97
C ALA A 15 -6.89 22.59 -22.16
N LEU A 16 -7.63 23.69 -22.06
CA LEU A 16 -9.05 23.78 -22.34
C LEU A 16 -9.29 23.58 -23.85
N GLY A 17 -9.94 22.47 -24.23
CA GLY A 17 -10.42 22.25 -25.60
C GLY A 17 -11.12 20.91 -25.75
N VAL A 18 -12.36 20.81 -25.24
CA VAL A 18 -13.15 19.58 -25.05
C VAL A 18 -12.61 18.70 -23.92
N GLY A 19 -12.75 19.20 -22.69
CA GLY A 19 -12.50 18.39 -21.50
C GLY A 19 -13.51 17.24 -21.48
N LEU A 20 -13.01 16.02 -21.23
CA LEU A 20 -13.86 14.88 -20.91
C LEU A 20 -14.90 15.32 -19.89
N THR A 21 -16.17 15.00 -20.15
CA THR A 21 -17.22 15.19 -19.16
C THR A 21 -16.82 14.50 -17.85
N PRO A 22 -17.36 14.92 -16.69
CA PRO A 22 -17.07 14.26 -15.42
C PRO A 22 -17.28 12.73 -15.48
N ASN A 23 -18.27 12.29 -16.25
CA ASN A 23 -18.57 10.88 -16.48
C ASN A 23 -17.49 10.16 -17.31
N GLU A 24 -16.97 10.79 -18.35
CA GLU A 24 -15.89 10.22 -19.18
C GLU A 24 -14.57 10.15 -18.40
N THR A 25 -14.28 11.16 -17.56
CA THR A 25 -13.12 11.15 -16.66
C THR A 25 -13.25 10.03 -15.61
N ALA A 26 -14.44 9.86 -15.02
CA ALA A 26 -14.69 8.78 -14.07
C ALA A 26 -14.55 7.40 -14.73
N ALA A 27 -15.10 7.21 -15.93
CA ALA A 27 -14.96 5.97 -16.69
C ALA A 27 -13.49 5.67 -17.02
N GLN A 28 -12.71 6.68 -17.37
CA GLN A 28 -11.28 6.54 -17.60
C GLN A 28 -10.53 6.14 -16.32
N ASN A 29 -10.82 6.77 -15.18
CA ASN A 29 -10.22 6.41 -13.89
C ASN A 29 -10.55 4.98 -13.48
N ILE A 30 -11.79 4.52 -13.70
CA ILE A 30 -12.20 3.14 -13.44
C ILE A 30 -11.40 2.17 -14.31
N ARG A 31 -11.26 2.44 -15.62
CA ARG A 31 -10.45 1.61 -16.53
C ARG A 31 -8.99 1.54 -16.09
N ILE A 32 -8.41 2.67 -15.66
CA ILE A 32 -7.05 2.71 -15.13
C ILE A 32 -6.94 1.85 -13.87
N ALA A 33 -7.87 1.99 -12.92
CA ALA A 33 -7.89 1.21 -11.68
C ALA A 33 -8.03 -0.30 -11.95
N GLN A 34 -8.90 -0.68 -12.88
CA GLN A 34 -9.08 -2.08 -13.30
C GLN A 34 -7.80 -2.63 -13.94
N ASN A 35 -7.20 -1.89 -14.86
CA ASN A 35 -5.97 -2.29 -15.53
C ASN A 35 -4.77 -2.39 -14.56
N ASN A 36 -4.74 -1.52 -13.55
CA ASN A 36 -3.70 -1.49 -12.53
C ASN A 36 -3.98 -2.47 -11.38
N LYS A 37 -4.98 -3.36 -11.51
CA LYS A 37 -5.31 -4.36 -10.48
C LYS A 37 -5.58 -3.72 -9.12
N ALA A 38 -6.07 -2.48 -9.10
CA ALA A 38 -6.30 -1.73 -7.87
C ALA A 38 -7.34 -2.41 -6.95
N TYR A 39 -8.18 -3.27 -7.53
CA TYR A 39 -9.18 -4.07 -6.82
C TYR A 39 -8.65 -5.44 -6.34
N GLU A 40 -7.43 -5.84 -6.73
CA GLU A 40 -6.82 -7.07 -6.24
C GLU A 40 -6.24 -6.85 -4.82
N PRO A 41 -6.36 -7.84 -3.91
CA PRO A 41 -5.77 -7.74 -2.57
C PRO A 41 -4.24 -7.60 -2.64
N GLN A 42 -3.73 -6.44 -2.26
CA GLN A 42 -2.29 -6.18 -2.23
C GLN A 42 -1.66 -6.72 -0.94
N ASN A 43 -0.39 -7.10 -1.03
CA ASN A 43 0.39 -7.40 0.16
C ASN A 43 0.82 -6.10 0.83
N PHE A 44 0.71 -6.03 2.14
CA PHE A 44 1.14 -4.86 2.92
C PHE A 44 1.81 -5.34 4.20
N LYS A 45 2.47 -4.44 4.91
CA LYS A 45 3.07 -4.70 6.22
C LYS A 45 3.14 -3.40 7.02
N PRO A 46 3.26 -3.44 8.35
CA PRO A 46 3.48 -2.23 9.14
C PRO A 46 4.68 -1.45 8.61
N ALA A 47 4.52 -0.13 8.49
CA ALA A 47 5.57 0.77 8.02
C ALA A 47 6.73 0.92 9.02
N ASP A 48 6.47 0.63 10.30
CA ASP A 48 7.48 0.65 11.36
C ASP A 48 8.64 -0.32 11.03
N PRO A 49 9.88 0.19 10.92
CA PRO A 49 11.04 -0.64 10.60
C PRO A 49 11.62 -1.38 11.81
N ASP A 50 11.16 -1.14 13.05
CA ASP A 50 11.76 -1.76 14.25
C ASP A 50 11.63 -3.30 14.21
N PRO A 51 12.75 -4.03 14.10
CA PRO A 51 12.73 -5.50 14.04
C PRO A 51 12.28 -6.15 15.35
N TYR A 52 12.34 -5.43 16.48
CA TYR A 52 11.98 -5.93 17.81
C TYR A 52 10.55 -5.61 18.21
N ARG A 53 9.84 -4.79 17.43
CA ARG A 53 8.44 -4.47 17.70
C ARG A 53 7.59 -5.73 17.69
N LEU A 54 6.78 -5.86 18.73
CA LEU A 54 5.92 -7.00 18.98
C LEU A 54 4.57 -6.82 18.28
N TYR A 55 4.12 -7.86 17.58
CA TYR A 55 2.83 -7.91 16.91
C TYR A 55 2.07 -9.17 17.29
N TRP A 56 0.75 -9.09 17.25
CA TRP A 56 -0.10 -10.27 17.31
C TRP A 56 0.16 -11.18 16.11
N PHE A 57 0.31 -12.46 16.38
CA PHE A 57 0.60 -13.49 15.40
C PHE A 57 -0.31 -14.70 15.62
N ARG A 58 -0.97 -15.16 14.54
CA ARG A 58 -1.76 -16.39 14.56
C ARG A 58 -0.98 -17.53 13.92
N GLU A 59 -0.71 -18.57 14.70
CA GLU A 59 -0.07 -19.80 14.23
C GLU A 59 -1.03 -20.65 13.38
N LEU A 60 -0.51 -21.69 12.71
CA LEU A 60 -1.29 -22.60 11.85
C LEU A 60 -2.40 -23.35 12.60
N ASN A 61 -2.20 -23.64 13.88
CA ASN A 61 -3.20 -24.27 14.75
C ASN A 61 -4.31 -23.29 15.20
N GLY A 62 -4.25 -22.03 14.75
CA GLY A 62 -5.21 -21.00 15.10
C GLY A 62 -4.94 -20.30 16.44
N HIS A 63 -3.89 -20.69 17.18
CA HIS A 63 -3.49 -20.06 18.43
C HIS A 63 -2.88 -18.67 18.19
N TRP A 64 -3.19 -17.73 19.08
CA TRP A 64 -2.67 -16.37 19.06
C TRP A 64 -1.50 -16.21 20.02
N ALA A 65 -0.41 -15.65 19.53
CA ALA A 65 0.77 -15.31 20.32
C ALA A 65 1.27 -13.93 19.92
N VAL A 66 2.35 -13.49 20.55
CA VAL A 66 3.01 -12.22 20.23
C VAL A 66 4.44 -12.53 19.78
N PHE A 67 4.83 -12.06 18.60
CA PHE A 67 6.17 -12.26 18.04
C PHE A 67 6.81 -10.94 17.60
N PRO A 68 8.16 -10.85 17.64
CA PRO A 68 8.87 -9.71 17.11
C PRO A 68 8.81 -9.70 15.59
N ARG A 69 8.78 -8.49 15.01
CA ARG A 69 8.70 -8.28 13.56
C ARG A 69 9.70 -9.10 12.77
N ARG A 70 10.96 -9.13 13.21
CA ARG A 70 12.05 -9.89 12.57
C ARG A 70 11.79 -11.39 12.45
N GLN A 71 11.00 -11.95 13.36
CA GLN A 71 10.66 -13.37 13.34
C GLN A 71 9.52 -13.62 12.36
N ILE A 72 8.50 -12.76 12.38
CA ILE A 72 7.35 -12.84 11.45
C ILE A 72 7.83 -12.72 10.00
N ASP A 73 8.74 -11.78 9.72
CA ASP A 73 9.28 -11.56 8.36
C ASP A 73 10.08 -12.76 7.80
N ARG A 74 10.49 -13.72 8.63
CA ARG A 74 11.19 -14.96 8.21
C ARG A 74 10.25 -16.15 8.01
N LEU A 75 8.98 -16.00 8.38
CA LEU A 75 7.97 -17.05 8.25
C LEU A 75 7.13 -16.78 6.99
N ASN A 76 6.52 -17.84 6.43
CA ASN A 76 5.48 -17.69 5.44
C ASN A 76 4.21 -17.16 6.13
N ALA A 77 4.07 -15.84 6.21
CA ALA A 77 2.98 -15.19 6.92
C ALA A 77 2.44 -14.01 6.13
N ARG A 78 1.14 -13.75 6.29
CA ARG A 78 0.46 -12.59 5.69
C ARG A 78 0.04 -11.60 6.76
N TRP A 79 0.25 -10.33 6.48
CA TRP A 79 -0.17 -9.24 7.35
C TRP A 79 -1.63 -8.86 7.09
N TYR A 80 -2.28 -8.46 8.17
CA TYR A 80 -3.64 -7.97 8.21
C TYR A 80 -3.71 -6.74 9.11
N ARG A 81 -4.80 -6.00 8.97
CA ARG A 81 -5.10 -4.80 9.74
C ARG A 81 -6.56 -4.88 10.15
N THR A 82 -6.86 -4.59 11.41
CA THR A 82 -8.24 -4.42 11.87
C THR A 82 -8.81 -3.08 11.41
N ASP A 83 -10.12 -2.91 11.47
CA ASP A 83 -10.77 -1.63 11.17
C ASP A 83 -10.24 -0.50 12.07
N GLU A 84 -9.88 -0.83 13.31
CA GLU A 84 -9.26 0.08 14.29
C GLU A 84 -7.79 0.43 13.98
N GLY A 85 -7.17 -0.20 12.99
CA GLY A 85 -5.78 0.07 12.62
C GLY A 85 -4.73 -0.79 13.31
N VAL A 86 -5.13 -1.82 14.04
CA VAL A 86 -4.19 -2.74 14.69
C VAL A 86 -3.66 -3.72 13.66
N PHE A 87 -2.33 -3.82 13.55
CA PHE A 87 -1.67 -4.78 12.68
C PHE A 87 -1.47 -6.12 13.38
N TYR A 88 -1.70 -7.20 12.64
CA TYR A 88 -1.41 -8.57 13.06
C TYR A 88 -0.99 -9.40 11.86
N ALA A 89 -0.34 -10.54 12.11
CA ALA A 89 0.08 -11.46 11.06
C ALA A 89 -0.52 -12.85 11.29
N VAL A 90 -0.77 -13.58 10.20
CA VAL A 90 -1.28 -14.95 10.21
C VAL A 90 -0.31 -15.82 9.44
N ARG A 91 0.11 -16.93 10.05
CA ARG A 91 0.94 -17.93 9.40
C ARG A 91 0.14 -18.62 8.30
N LEU A 92 0.74 -18.72 7.12
CA LEU A 92 0.21 -19.47 6.00
C LEU A 92 0.85 -20.86 5.99
N SER A 93 0.09 -21.86 5.57
CA SER A 93 0.67 -23.16 5.22
C SER A 93 1.62 -22.98 4.04
N ASP A 94 2.67 -23.80 3.97
CA ASP A 94 3.54 -23.88 2.79
C ASP A 94 2.74 -24.32 1.55
#